data_AF-A0A9E6D4S2-F1
#
_entry.id   AF-A0A9E6D4S2-F1
#
_cell.length_a   1.000
_cell.length_b   1.000
_cell.length_c   1.000
_cell.angle_alpha   90.00
_cell.angle_beta   90.00
_cell.angle_gamma   90.00
#
_symmetry.space_group_name_H-M   'P 1'
#
loop_
_entity.id
_entity.type
_entity.pdbx_description
1 polymer ?
#
loop_
_entity_poly.entity_id
_entity_poly.type
_entity_poly.pdbx_seq_one_letter_code
_entity_poly.pdbx_strand_id
1 'polypeptide(L)'
;MRTTNSIYSILILSVLLVFSCKNESNQLTENPVWEKFKNGIENEDLTYLLNNSLDSIYCTDCILDVDNELHSKQLIFEKHRKNLYSSELLKGKTYSTHETDSIIRISYSFEKLSGNEASSIIYMFNRIENKYLFTGMITTP
;
A
#
# COMPACT_ATOMS: atom_id res chain seq x y z
N MET A 1 -76.57 -17.76 -14.50
CA MET A 1 -75.87 -17.64 -13.19
C MET A 1 -75.06 -18.90 -12.96
N ARG A 2 -73.75 -18.83 -13.14
CA ARG A 2 -72.78 -19.84 -12.71
C ARG A 2 -71.47 -19.12 -12.41
N THR A 3 -71.05 -19.23 -11.16
CA THR A 3 -69.83 -18.69 -10.58
C THR A 3 -68.63 -19.53 -11.01
N THR A 4 -67.56 -18.89 -11.46
CA THR A 4 -66.23 -19.51 -11.61
C THR A 4 -65.16 -18.60 -11.01
N ASN A 5 -64.86 -18.92 -9.75
CA ASN A 5 -63.56 -18.99 -9.10
C ASN A 5 -62.40 -18.14 -9.63
N SER A 6 -62.02 -17.20 -8.77
CA SER A 6 -60.74 -16.52 -8.67
C SER A 6 -59.58 -17.50 -8.50
N ILE A 7 -58.72 -17.62 -9.51
CA ILE A 7 -57.40 -18.23 -9.42
C ILE A 7 -56.46 -17.49 -10.39
N TYR A 8 -56.00 -16.29 -10.03
CA TYR A 8 -54.81 -15.68 -10.64
C TYR A 8 -54.16 -14.73 -9.64
N SER A 9 -53.42 -15.29 -8.70
CA SER A 9 -52.51 -14.51 -7.87
C SER A 9 -51.32 -15.39 -7.51
N ILE A 10 -50.38 -15.49 -8.46
CA ILE A 10 -48.98 -15.91 -8.31
C ILE A 10 -48.38 -15.65 -9.70
N LEU A 11 -47.14 -15.13 -9.75
CA LEU A 11 -46.40 -14.60 -10.92
C LEU A 11 -46.86 -13.17 -11.26
N ILE A 12 -46.19 -12.12 -10.79
CA ILE A 12 -44.88 -11.67 -11.27
C ILE A 12 -44.22 -10.88 -10.12
N LEU A 13 -43.28 -11.48 -9.39
CA LEU A 13 -42.43 -10.74 -8.44
C LEU A 13 -41.04 -11.40 -8.37
N SER A 14 -40.37 -11.52 -9.51
CA SER A 14 -39.02 -12.11 -9.54
C SER A 14 -38.23 -11.71 -10.79
N VAL A 15 -38.24 -10.42 -11.15
CA VAL A 15 -37.29 -9.86 -12.14
C VAL A 15 -36.86 -8.45 -11.73
N LEU A 16 -36.38 -8.27 -10.50
CA LEU A 16 -35.66 -7.04 -10.08
C LEU A 16 -34.42 -7.35 -9.22
N LEU A 17 -33.90 -8.56 -9.33
CA LEU A 17 -32.57 -8.90 -8.85
C LEU A 17 -31.68 -9.21 -10.06
N VAL A 18 -31.67 -8.30 -11.03
CA VAL A 18 -30.44 -8.13 -11.81
C VAL A 18 -29.51 -7.44 -10.85
N PHE A 19 -28.78 -8.27 -10.10
CA PHE A 19 -27.64 -7.86 -9.31
C PHE A 19 -26.80 -6.96 -10.21
N SER A 20 -26.93 -5.66 -9.99
CA SER A 20 -25.91 -4.70 -10.35
C SER A 20 -24.74 -5.09 -9.47
N CYS A 21 -23.97 -6.08 -9.92
CA CYS A 21 -22.56 -6.17 -9.62
C CYS A 21 -21.99 -4.87 -10.20
N LYS A 22 -22.12 -3.79 -9.43
CA LYS A 22 -21.21 -2.67 -9.51
C LYS A 22 -19.86 -3.33 -9.28
N ASN A 23 -19.16 -3.62 -10.38
CA ASN A 23 -17.72 -3.66 -10.33
C ASN A 23 -17.35 -2.30 -9.76
N GLU A 24 -17.10 -2.25 -8.46
CA GLU A 24 -16.22 -1.23 -7.91
C GLU A 24 -14.95 -1.39 -8.73
N SER A 25 -14.81 -0.55 -9.76
CA SER A 25 -13.49 -0.34 -10.33
C SER A 25 -12.67 0.09 -9.12
N ASN A 26 -11.69 -0.72 -8.73
CA ASN A 26 -10.65 -0.32 -7.81
C ASN A 26 -9.99 0.92 -8.43
N GLN A 27 -10.58 2.10 -8.21
CA GLN A 27 -9.88 3.35 -8.40
C GLN A 27 -8.73 3.24 -7.43
N LEU A 28 -7.53 3.06 -7.98
CA LEU A 28 -6.27 3.16 -7.28
C LEU A 28 -6.30 4.48 -6.52
N THR A 29 -6.68 4.40 -5.25
CA THR A 29 -6.80 5.58 -4.41
C THR A 29 -5.39 5.79 -3.89
N GLU A 30 -4.72 6.81 -4.42
CA GLU A 30 -3.41 7.21 -3.95
C GLU A 30 -3.47 7.40 -2.43
N ASN A 31 -2.54 6.79 -1.69
CA ASN A 31 -2.50 6.92 -0.25
C ASN A 31 -1.79 8.25 0.10
N PRO A 32 -2.45 9.20 0.79
CA PRO A 32 -1.90 10.54 1.00
C PRO A 32 -0.68 10.54 1.93
N VAL A 33 -0.58 9.59 2.87
CA VAL A 33 0.60 9.44 3.73
C VAL A 33 1.79 9.02 2.88
N TRP A 34 1.60 8.03 2.02
CA TRP A 34 2.63 7.56 1.10
C TRP A 34 3.04 8.63 0.09
N GLU A 35 2.12 9.28 -0.61
CA GLU A 35 2.48 10.28 -1.62
C GLU A 35 3.23 11.45 -1.01
N LYS A 36 2.86 11.89 0.19
CA LYS A 36 3.62 12.93 0.89
C LYS A 36 5.01 12.46 1.27
N PHE A 37 5.14 11.21 1.73
CA PHE A 37 6.43 10.62 2.10
C PHE A 37 7.35 10.44 0.88
N LYS A 38 6.82 9.86 -0.19
CA LYS A 38 7.47 9.71 -1.50
C LYS A 38 7.93 11.05 -2.05
N ASN A 39 7.08 12.08 -2.01
CA ASN A 39 7.46 13.43 -2.42
C ASN A 39 8.59 14.01 -1.55
N GLY A 40 8.62 13.71 -0.25
CA GLY A 40 9.74 14.06 0.63
C GLY A 40 11.04 13.37 0.23
N ILE A 41 10.99 12.11 -0.18
CA ILE A 41 12.16 11.38 -0.70
C ILE A 41 12.64 12.00 -2.02
N GLU A 42 11.73 12.21 -2.97
CA GLU A 42 12.05 12.68 -4.33
C GLU A 42 12.61 14.11 -4.34
N ASN A 43 12.17 14.97 -3.42
CA ASN A 43 12.67 16.34 -3.29
C ASN A 43 13.80 16.48 -2.26
N GLU A 44 14.31 15.37 -1.73
CA GLU A 44 15.39 15.36 -0.73
C GLU A 44 15.10 16.19 0.54
N ASP A 45 13.83 16.26 0.96
CA ASP A 45 13.42 16.99 2.17
C ASP A 45 13.76 16.18 3.44
N LEU A 46 15.05 16.20 3.80
CA LEU A 46 15.59 15.47 4.94
C LEU A 46 14.88 15.84 6.26
N THR A 47 14.51 17.11 6.43
CA THR A 47 13.80 17.59 7.62
C THR A 47 12.45 16.91 7.74
N TYR A 48 11.69 16.85 6.65
CA TYR A 48 10.42 16.14 6.64
C TYR A 48 10.61 14.64 6.91
N LEU A 49 11.55 13.98 6.24
CA LEU A 49 11.79 12.55 6.40
C LEU A 49 12.16 12.19 7.85
N LEU A 50 13.05 12.96 8.49
CA LEU A 50 13.46 12.74 9.87
C LEU A 50 12.32 12.95 10.88
N ASN A 51 11.44 13.93 10.63
CA ASN A 51 10.30 14.25 11.50
C ASN A 51 9.09 13.33 11.30
N ASN A 52 9.08 12.52 10.24
CA ASN A 52 7.98 11.62 9.89
C ASN A 52 8.41 10.15 9.85
N SER A 53 9.48 9.81 10.57
CA SER A 53 10.00 8.45 10.71
C SER A 53 10.38 8.14 12.16
N LEU A 54 10.29 6.86 12.53
CA LEU A 54 10.83 6.38 13.80
C LEU A 54 12.36 6.55 13.85
N ASP A 55 12.92 6.67 15.05
CA ASP A 55 14.36 6.88 15.24
C ASP A 55 15.20 5.74 14.66
N SER A 56 14.67 4.52 14.71
CA SER A 56 15.18 3.37 13.98
C SER A 56 14.12 2.86 13.01
N ILE A 57 14.54 2.55 11.78
CA ILE A 57 13.68 2.03 10.72
C ILE A 57 14.22 0.70 10.20
N TYR A 58 13.32 -0.18 9.79
CA TYR A 58 13.65 -1.42 9.10
C TYR A 58 14.09 -1.11 7.65
N CYS A 59 15.18 -1.70 7.18
CA CYS A 59 15.51 -1.71 5.76
C CYS A 59 16.34 -2.94 5.39
N THR A 60 15.70 -3.95 4.79
CA THR A 60 16.33 -5.24 4.45
C THR A 60 17.49 -5.10 3.46
N ASP A 61 17.40 -4.14 2.53
CA ASP A 61 18.35 -4.03 1.41
C ASP A 61 19.08 -2.68 1.38
N CYS A 62 19.08 -1.93 2.48
CA CYS A 62 19.76 -0.63 2.52
C CYS A 62 21.27 -0.75 2.72
N ILE A 63 21.70 -1.65 3.59
CA ILE A 63 23.10 -1.78 4.02
C ILE A 63 23.52 -3.24 3.82
N LEU A 64 24.41 -3.46 2.85
CA LEU A 64 24.98 -4.79 2.60
C LEU A 64 25.87 -5.21 3.79
N ASP A 65 25.92 -6.51 4.07
CA ASP A 65 26.83 -7.13 5.04
C ASP A 65 26.58 -6.77 6.52
N VAL A 66 25.36 -6.35 6.88
CA VAL A 66 24.94 -6.12 8.27
C VAL A 66 23.74 -7.00 8.61
N ASP A 67 23.90 -7.93 9.56
CA ASP A 67 22.84 -8.85 10.03
C ASP A 67 21.68 -8.15 10.78
N ASN A 68 21.71 -6.82 10.90
CA ASN A 68 20.69 -6.06 11.60
C ASN A 68 19.87 -5.25 10.60
N GLU A 69 18.58 -5.57 10.49
CA GLU A 69 17.64 -4.90 9.58
C GLU A 69 17.17 -3.54 10.15
N LEU A 70 17.40 -3.24 11.43
CA LEU A 70 17.06 -1.98 12.08
C LEU A 70 18.24 -1.01 12.05
N HIS A 71 18.00 0.16 11.46
CA HIS A 71 19.03 1.19 11.30
C HIS A 71 18.52 2.56 11.75
N SER A 72 19.43 3.42 12.22
CA SER A 72 19.09 4.83 12.48
C SER A 72 18.51 5.49 11.23
N LYS A 73 17.39 6.21 11.39
CA LYS A 73 16.77 6.97 10.29
C LYS A 73 17.74 7.96 9.63
N GLN A 74 18.65 8.56 10.41
CA GLN A 74 19.65 9.48 9.89
C GLN A 74 20.59 8.78 8.91
N LEU A 75 21.12 7.62 9.32
CA LEU A 75 22.03 6.83 8.48
C LEU A 75 21.35 6.47 7.15
N ILE A 76 20.10 6.03 7.21
CA ILE A 76 19.36 5.62 6.01
C ILE A 76 19.09 6.81 5.09
N PHE A 77 18.53 7.91 5.59
CA PHE A 77 18.17 9.04 4.73
C PHE A 77 19.35 9.84 4.19
N GLU A 78 20.47 9.87 4.92
CA GLU A 78 21.67 10.58 4.48
C GLU A 78 22.56 9.74 3.56
N LYS A 79 22.69 8.44 3.81
CA LYS A 79 23.67 7.59 3.09
C LYS A 79 23.06 6.50 2.22
N HIS A 80 21.89 5.98 2.57
CA HIS A 80 21.29 4.81 1.91
C HIS A 80 19.91 5.08 1.29
N ARG A 81 19.55 6.35 1.08
CA ARG A 81 18.24 6.76 0.54
C ARG A 81 17.92 6.12 -0.80
N LYS A 82 18.91 5.99 -1.69
CA LYS A 82 18.74 5.35 -3.01
C LYS A 82 18.40 3.86 -2.92
N ASN A 83 18.85 3.20 -1.85
CA ASN A 83 18.54 1.80 -1.60
C ASN A 83 17.15 1.67 -0.95
N LEU A 84 16.77 2.63 -0.11
CA LEU A 84 15.41 2.72 0.44
C LEU A 84 14.35 2.96 -0.65
N TYR A 85 14.65 3.82 -1.63
CA TYR A 85 13.74 4.21 -2.70
C TYR A 85 14.48 4.38 -4.02
N SER A 86 14.20 3.47 -4.95
CA SER A 86 14.69 3.55 -6.32
C SER A 86 13.60 4.15 -7.22
N SER A 87 13.74 5.43 -7.54
CA SER A 87 12.79 6.13 -8.42
C SER A 87 12.71 5.48 -9.81
N GLU A 88 13.84 5.01 -10.34
CA GLU A 88 13.89 4.34 -11.65
C GLU A 88 13.06 3.06 -11.66
N LEU A 89 13.12 2.29 -10.57
CA LEU A 89 12.40 1.04 -10.43
C LEU A 89 10.89 1.25 -10.24
N LEU A 90 10.51 2.29 -9.48
CA LEU A 90 9.12 2.54 -9.07
C LEU A 90 8.36 3.45 -10.03
N LYS A 91 9.05 4.14 -10.95
CA LYS A 91 8.43 5.07 -11.89
C LYS A 91 7.38 4.37 -12.76
N GLY A 92 6.16 4.90 -12.74
CA GLY A 92 5.04 4.37 -13.53
C GLY A 92 4.49 3.03 -13.02
N LYS A 93 5.01 2.50 -11.90
CA LYS A 93 4.44 1.34 -11.24
C LYS A 93 3.25 1.76 -10.37
N THR A 94 2.19 0.98 -10.45
CA THR A 94 1.09 1.05 -9.50
C THR A 94 1.47 0.30 -8.22
N TYR A 95 0.95 0.75 -7.09
CA TYR A 95 1.07 0.07 -5.81
C TYR A 95 -0.30 -0.33 -5.28
N SER A 96 -0.31 -1.31 -4.39
CA SER A 96 -1.47 -1.64 -3.56
C SER A 96 -1.27 -1.09 -2.15
N THR A 97 -2.38 -0.77 -1.49
CA THR A 97 -2.40 -0.23 -0.13
C THR A 97 -3.16 -1.18 0.76
N HIS A 98 -2.54 -1.59 1.87
CA HIS A 98 -3.22 -2.18 3.01
C HIS A 98 -3.18 -1.19 4.17
N GLU A 99 -4.36 -0.78 4.65
CA GLU A 99 -4.50 0.22 5.69
C GLU A 99 -5.47 -0.26 6.78
N THR A 100 -5.08 -0.04 8.02
CA THR A 100 -5.90 -0.21 9.23
C THR A 100 -5.74 1.02 10.11
N ASP A 101 -6.44 1.09 11.25
CA ASP A 101 -6.28 2.19 12.21
C ASP A 101 -4.87 2.35 12.77
N SER A 102 -4.02 1.32 12.66
CA SER A 102 -2.70 1.25 13.30
C SER A 102 -1.53 1.21 12.33
N ILE A 103 -1.76 0.78 11.08
CA ILE A 103 -0.70 0.55 10.10
C ILE A 103 -1.13 0.92 8.68
N ILE A 104 -0.17 1.40 7.90
CA ILE A 104 -0.26 1.50 6.44
C ILE A 104 0.89 0.67 5.85
N ARG A 105 0.59 -0.10 4.81
CA ARG A 105 1.55 -0.88 4.02
C ARG A 105 1.32 -0.58 2.55
N ILE A 106 2.37 -0.11 1.88
CA ILE A 106 2.36 0.23 0.45
C ILE A 106 3.21 -0.82 -0.26
N SER A 107 2.59 -1.61 -1.13
CA SER A 107 3.25 -2.75 -1.76
C SER A 107 3.36 -2.54 -3.26
N TYR A 108 4.60 -2.53 -3.75
CA TYR A 108 4.93 -2.59 -5.17
C TYR A 108 5.30 -4.02 -5.52
N SER A 109 4.58 -4.64 -6.46
CA SER A 109 4.83 -6.02 -6.87
C SER A 109 5.59 -6.06 -8.20
N PHE A 110 6.54 -6.98 -8.28
CA PHE A 110 7.41 -7.19 -9.43
C PHE A 110 7.36 -8.65 -9.84
N GLU A 111 7.25 -8.90 -11.14
CA GLU A 111 7.34 -10.26 -11.67
C GLU A 111 8.74 -10.86 -11.46
N LYS A 112 9.78 -10.02 -11.55
CA LYS A 112 11.19 -10.37 -11.30
C LYS A 112 11.98 -9.13 -10.86
N LEU A 113 12.25 -8.99 -9.57
CA LEU A 113 13.18 -7.96 -9.04
C LEU A 113 14.59 -8.54 -8.83
N SER A 114 14.66 -9.77 -8.29
CA SER A 114 15.89 -10.52 -8.07
C SER A 114 15.69 -11.97 -8.49
N GLY A 115 16.53 -12.47 -9.40
CA GLY A 115 16.43 -13.84 -9.91
C GLY A 115 15.19 -14.09 -10.78
N ASN A 116 14.55 -15.26 -10.60
CA ASN A 116 13.42 -15.71 -11.39
C ASN A 116 12.07 -15.68 -10.65
N GLU A 117 12.08 -15.27 -9.39
CA GLU A 117 10.90 -15.28 -8.53
C GLU A 117 10.22 -13.91 -8.54
N ALA A 118 8.90 -13.95 -8.29
CA ALA A 118 8.16 -12.74 -7.98
C ALA A 118 8.77 -12.10 -6.72
N SER A 119 8.48 -10.82 -6.53
CA SER A 119 8.98 -10.11 -5.36
C SER A 119 8.16 -8.85 -5.13
N SER A 120 8.19 -8.35 -3.91
CA SER A 120 7.52 -7.10 -3.55
C SER A 120 8.42 -6.21 -2.70
N ILE A 121 8.33 -4.90 -2.94
CA ILE A 121 8.87 -3.87 -2.05
C ILE A 121 7.70 -3.33 -1.23
N ILE A 122 7.82 -3.37 0.08
CA ILE A 122 6.77 -2.96 1.01
C ILE A 122 7.26 -1.82 1.88
N TYR A 123 6.64 -0.65 1.75
CA TYR A 123 6.86 0.50 2.63
C TYR A 123 5.88 0.47 3.80
N MET A 124 6.39 0.71 5.00
CA MET A 124 5.67 0.46 6.25
C MET A 124 5.54 1.74 7.08
N PHE A 125 4.30 2.06 7.46
CA PHE A 125 4.00 3.11 8.43
C PHE A 125 3.20 2.55 9.59
N ASN A 126 3.51 3.00 10.80
CA ASN A 126 2.77 2.65 12.02
C ASN A 126 2.25 3.94 12.66
N ARG A 127 1.06 3.88 13.25
CA ARG A 127 0.45 5.00 13.94
C ARG A 127 0.98 5.11 15.37
N ILE A 128 1.60 6.24 15.69
CA ILE A 128 2.11 6.59 17.01
C ILE A 128 1.56 7.97 17.35
N GLU A 129 0.93 8.12 18.53
CA GLU A 129 0.37 9.40 18.99
C GLU A 129 -0.51 10.10 17.93
N ASN A 130 -1.41 9.34 17.30
CA ASN A 130 -2.30 9.79 16.22
C ASN A 130 -1.61 10.22 14.91
N LYS A 131 -0.32 9.91 14.72
CA LYS A 131 0.43 10.21 13.49
C LYS A 131 1.00 8.93 12.89
N TYR A 132 0.86 8.74 11.58
CA TYR A 132 1.59 7.69 10.87
C TYR A 132 3.05 8.09 10.70
N LEU A 133 3.95 7.28 11.23
CA LEU A 133 5.40 7.43 11.10
C LEU A 133 5.94 6.30 10.23
N PHE A 134 6.87 6.63 9.36
CA PHE A 134 7.59 5.65 8.58
C PHE A 134 8.43 4.76 9.51
N THR A 135 8.30 3.46 9.30
CA THR A 135 8.91 2.42 10.14
C THR A 135 9.88 1.55 9.36
N GLY A 136 9.81 1.56 8.02
CA GLY A 136 10.80 0.87 7.21
C GLY A 136 10.32 0.44 5.84
N MET A 137 11.23 -0.23 5.15
CA MET A 137 11.03 -0.88 3.87
C MET A 137 11.52 -2.32 3.98
N ILE A 138 10.78 -3.26 3.42
CA ILE A 138 11.22 -4.65 3.28
C ILE A 138 11.06 -5.10 1.83
N THR A 139 11.92 -6.02 1.42
CA THR A 139 11.75 -6.78 0.18
C THR A 139 11.36 -8.21 0.53
N THR A 140 10.32 -8.72 -0.12
CA THR A 140 9.91 -10.13 0.00
C THR A 140 10.01 -10.82 -1.37
N PRO A 141 10.26 -12.14 -1.41
CA PRO A 141 9.90 -12.97 -2.56
C PRO A 141 8.38 -12.95 -2.83
#